data_AF-G9WQE1-F1
#
_entry.id   AF-G9WQE1-F1
#
_cell.length_a   1.000
_cell.length_b   1.000
_cell.length_c   1.000
_cell.angle_alpha   90.00
_cell.angle_beta   90.00
_cell.angle_gamma   90.00
#
_symmetry.space_group_name_H-M   'P 1'
#
loop_
_entity.id
_entity.type
_entity.pdbx_description
1 polymer ?
#
loop_
_entity_poly.entity_id
_entity_poly.type
_entity_poly.pdbx_seq_one_letter_code
_entity_poly.pdbx_strand_id
1 'polypeptide(L)'
;MELKKAKQPIMGVAALFIFLFHLFPVSRGSEALSSIVRYIVITGYIGVDIFFFLSAYMSFFSDTSDYFGYVKRKFIHIYPIFILSCILYIIIGKLSKTQALLTVLGVQFILNGGGSMIWFIPAIMIFYLAVPFYLKLVRKMNNIKLLLISLTIWIGIMLILEKFTDNHSLNIFLCRLPIIFLGLCLAGYEGKWKLNIKVYVGILLIVMGAVLNYNFGYMIKANFPVSDIFYVTAIPYVIGLVLCSDVLFARMEFYVFDALGKVSLEIYCLQMVFGSLIYGRAIHYVNNSLVTFCIVFAIVYILSRSLNIFFVWTYTIYTFYLKNLL
;
A
#
# COMPACT_ATOMS: atom_id res chain seq x y z
N MET A 1 10.16 -17.60 -0.65
CA MET A 1 9.72 -16.59 -1.64
C MET A 1 10.97 -16.01 -2.29
N GLU A 2 10.88 -15.31 -3.43
CA GLU A 2 12.02 -14.56 -4.02
C GLU A 2 11.60 -13.11 -4.31
N LEU A 3 10.95 -12.49 -3.32
CA LEU A 3 10.25 -11.23 -3.51
C LEU A 3 11.19 -10.07 -3.79
N LYS A 4 12.48 -10.16 -3.44
CA LYS A 4 13.44 -9.11 -3.80
C LYS A 4 13.51 -8.90 -5.32
N LYS A 5 13.34 -9.96 -6.12
CA LYS A 5 13.33 -9.90 -7.59
C LYS A 5 11.96 -9.48 -8.13
N ALA A 6 10.89 -10.04 -7.57
CA ALA A 6 9.52 -9.79 -8.03
C ALA A 6 8.89 -8.49 -7.45
N LYS A 7 9.60 -7.75 -6.59
CA LYS A 7 9.07 -6.58 -5.87
C LYS A 7 8.35 -5.60 -6.79
N GLN A 8 9.03 -5.14 -7.84
CA GLN A 8 8.53 -4.08 -8.69
C GLN A 8 7.21 -4.46 -9.39
N PRO A 9 7.11 -5.58 -10.11
CA PRO A 9 5.84 -5.94 -10.73
C PRO A 9 4.71 -6.18 -9.71
N ILE A 10 5.00 -6.70 -8.51
CA ILE A 10 3.98 -6.84 -7.45
C ILE A 10 3.51 -5.47 -6.93
N MET A 11 4.42 -4.50 -6.78
CA MET A 11 4.04 -3.10 -6.48
C MET A 11 3.19 -2.49 -7.60
N GLY A 12 3.43 -2.86 -8.86
CA GLY A 12 2.60 -2.46 -9.99
C GLY A 12 1.18 -3.02 -9.92
N VAL A 13 1.03 -4.29 -9.55
CA VAL A 13 -0.29 -4.92 -9.30
C VAL A 13 -1.02 -4.21 -8.16
N ALA A 14 -0.32 -3.90 -7.06
CA ALA A 14 -0.88 -3.15 -5.94
C ALA A 14 -1.34 -1.74 -6.35
N ALA A 15 -0.52 -1.01 -7.12
CA ALA A 15 -0.88 0.30 -7.64
C ALA A 15 -2.14 0.25 -8.52
N LEU A 16 -2.26 -0.78 -9.37
CA LEU A 16 -3.43 -0.99 -10.21
C LEU A 16 -4.69 -1.25 -9.37
N PHE A 17 -4.62 -2.09 -8.34
CA PHE A 17 -5.77 -2.31 -7.44
C PHE A 17 -6.25 -1.01 -6.78
N ILE A 18 -5.32 -0.17 -6.33
CA ILE A 18 -5.67 1.12 -5.73
C ILE A 18 -6.24 2.10 -6.76
N PHE A 19 -5.70 2.11 -7.97
CA PHE A 19 -6.23 2.92 -9.06
C PHE A 19 -7.66 2.51 -9.43
N LEU A 20 -7.89 1.20 -9.56
CA LEU A 20 -9.22 0.65 -9.81
C LEU A 20 -10.19 1.04 -8.69
N PHE A 21 -9.80 0.85 -7.44
CA PHE A 21 -10.62 1.15 -6.26
C PHE A 21 -11.10 2.62 -6.22
N HIS A 22 -10.26 3.59 -6.60
CA HIS A 22 -10.62 5.00 -6.54
C HIS A 22 -11.33 5.53 -7.79
N LEU A 23 -11.03 4.98 -8.98
CA LEU A 23 -11.40 5.63 -10.24
C LEU A 23 -12.17 4.74 -11.21
N PHE A 24 -12.23 3.42 -11.02
CA PHE A 24 -12.90 2.55 -11.98
C PHE A 24 -14.43 2.74 -11.93
N PRO A 25 -15.08 2.98 -13.08
CA PRO A 25 -16.52 3.16 -13.14
C PRO A 25 -17.24 1.82 -13.06
N VAL A 26 -17.68 1.46 -11.85
CA VAL A 26 -18.39 0.20 -11.63
C VAL A 26 -19.84 0.30 -12.10
N SER A 27 -20.24 -0.62 -12.99
CA SER A 27 -21.65 -0.79 -13.39
C SER A 27 -22.51 -1.23 -12.21
N ARG A 28 -23.74 -0.68 -12.12
CA ARG A 28 -24.76 -1.08 -11.15
C ARG A 28 -25.63 -2.26 -11.60
N GLY A 29 -25.39 -2.81 -12.80
CA GLY A 29 -26.12 -3.96 -13.32
C GLY A 29 -26.04 -5.19 -12.41
N SER A 30 -27.06 -6.05 -12.46
CA SER A 30 -27.15 -7.28 -11.66
C SER A 30 -26.49 -8.51 -12.32
N GLU A 31 -25.98 -8.36 -13.55
CA GLU A 31 -25.31 -9.43 -14.28
C GLU A 31 -24.10 -9.98 -13.52
N ALA A 32 -23.84 -11.29 -13.68
CA ALA A 32 -22.77 -11.98 -12.98
C ALA A 32 -21.39 -11.34 -13.21
N LEU A 33 -21.07 -10.98 -14.45
CA LEU A 33 -19.82 -10.30 -14.79
C LEU A 33 -19.71 -8.94 -14.09
N SER A 34 -20.79 -8.14 -14.10
CA SER A 34 -20.84 -6.84 -13.41
C SER A 34 -20.63 -6.99 -11.90
N SER A 35 -21.18 -8.05 -11.29
CA SER A 35 -20.98 -8.36 -9.87
C SER A 35 -19.54 -8.74 -9.53
N ILE A 36 -18.88 -9.54 -10.38
CA ILE A 36 -17.47 -9.91 -10.21
C ILE A 36 -16.56 -8.68 -10.33
N VAL A 37 -16.76 -7.86 -11.36
CA VAL A 37 -15.99 -6.63 -11.57
C VAL A 37 -16.18 -5.68 -10.37
N ARG A 38 -17.41 -5.54 -9.87
CA ARG A 38 -17.72 -4.74 -8.70
C ARG A 38 -16.99 -5.23 -7.45
N TYR A 39 -16.98 -6.55 -7.20
CA TYR A 39 -16.25 -7.13 -6.08
C TYR A 39 -14.75 -6.81 -6.18
N ILE A 40 -14.12 -7.04 -7.34
CA ILE A 40 -12.68 -6.78 -7.55
C ILE A 40 -12.36 -5.31 -7.32
N VAL A 41 -13.16 -4.40 -7.86
CA VAL A 41 -12.94 -2.95 -7.74
C VAL A 41 -13.13 -2.48 -6.31
N ILE A 42 -14.23 -2.83 -5.64
CA ILE A 42 -14.52 -2.37 -4.27
C ILE A 42 -13.56 -2.98 -3.26
N THR A 43 -13.03 -4.18 -3.52
CA THR A 43 -11.99 -4.78 -2.67
C THR A 43 -10.58 -4.43 -3.12
N GLY A 44 -10.40 -3.54 -4.10
CA GLY A 44 -9.09 -3.05 -4.55
C GLY A 44 -8.30 -2.33 -3.45
N TYR A 45 -8.90 -2.00 -2.29
CA TYR A 45 -8.18 -1.55 -1.09
C TYR A 45 -7.06 -2.50 -0.66
N ILE A 46 -7.12 -3.79 -1.03
CA ILE A 46 -6.08 -4.78 -0.74
C ILE A 46 -4.72 -4.42 -1.35
N GLY A 47 -4.68 -3.52 -2.35
CA GLY A 47 -3.42 -2.96 -2.84
C GLY A 47 -2.62 -2.26 -1.74
N VAL A 48 -3.28 -1.62 -0.77
CA VAL A 48 -2.63 -1.01 0.40
C VAL A 48 -1.98 -2.09 1.26
N ASP A 49 -2.66 -3.22 1.42
CA ASP A 49 -2.18 -4.35 2.21
C ASP A 49 -0.93 -4.97 1.56
N ILE A 50 -0.93 -5.08 0.22
CA ILE A 50 0.26 -5.50 -0.55
C ILE A 50 1.42 -4.49 -0.35
N PHE A 51 1.15 -3.18 -0.38
CA PHE A 51 2.18 -2.18 -0.14
C PHE A 51 2.77 -2.25 1.28
N PHE A 52 1.94 -2.42 2.30
CA PHE A 52 2.42 -2.61 3.68
C PHE A 52 3.23 -3.90 3.81
N PHE A 53 2.72 -5.01 3.26
CA PHE A 53 3.42 -6.29 3.25
C PHE A 53 4.80 -6.18 2.59
N LEU A 54 4.89 -5.63 1.38
CA LEU A 54 6.15 -5.49 0.66
C LEU A 54 7.10 -4.50 1.33
N SER A 55 6.59 -3.39 1.85
CA SER A 55 7.39 -2.43 2.63
C SER A 55 8.02 -3.12 3.84
N ALA A 56 7.23 -3.92 4.55
CA ALA A 56 7.68 -4.71 5.69
C ALA A 56 8.72 -5.77 5.33
N TYR A 57 8.44 -6.52 4.25
CA TYR A 57 9.33 -7.54 3.72
C TYR A 57 10.69 -6.97 3.32
N MET A 58 10.71 -5.84 2.61
CA MET A 58 11.93 -5.21 2.11
C MET A 58 12.71 -4.49 3.22
N SER A 59 12.01 -3.98 4.24
CA SER A 59 12.63 -3.39 5.42
C SER A 59 13.50 -4.40 6.18
N PHE A 60 13.16 -5.68 6.17
CA PHE A 60 13.97 -6.75 6.78
C PHE A 60 15.42 -6.79 6.24
N PHE A 61 15.60 -6.49 4.94
CA PHE A 61 16.92 -6.50 4.28
C PHE A 61 17.60 -5.13 4.26
N SER A 62 16.97 -4.11 4.85
CA SER A 62 17.53 -2.76 4.89
C SER A 62 18.57 -2.65 6.01
N ASP A 63 19.60 -1.84 5.79
CA ASP A 63 20.51 -1.47 6.87
C ASP A 63 19.78 -0.55 7.87
N THR A 64 19.69 -1.01 9.12
CA THR A 64 19.10 -0.27 10.25
C THR A 64 20.07 -0.10 11.42
N SER A 65 21.38 -0.20 11.16
CA SER A 65 22.42 0.04 12.17
C SER A 65 22.36 1.49 12.66
N ASP A 66 22.35 2.44 11.74
CA ASP A 66 22.05 3.86 11.97
C ASP A 66 20.55 4.13 11.82
N TYR A 67 19.89 4.42 12.95
CA TYR A 67 18.48 4.76 13.01
C TYR A 67 18.14 5.98 12.16
N PHE A 68 18.89 7.08 12.32
CA PHE A 68 18.60 8.34 11.65
C PHE A 68 18.91 8.25 10.16
N GLY A 69 20.00 7.58 9.79
CA GLY A 69 20.31 7.29 8.40
C GLY A 69 19.21 6.47 7.72
N TYR A 70 18.69 5.44 8.39
CA TYR A 70 17.57 4.66 7.86
C TYR A 70 16.32 5.51 7.65
N VAL A 71 15.88 6.26 8.67
CA VAL A 71 14.68 7.10 8.60
C VAL A 71 14.84 8.19 7.54
N LYS A 72 16.01 8.86 7.48
CA LYS A 72 16.32 9.89 6.48
C LYS A 72 16.20 9.34 5.06
N ARG A 73 16.71 8.14 4.77
CA ARG A 73 16.59 7.51 3.44
C ARG A 73 15.14 7.27 3.04
N LYS A 74 14.29 6.83 3.97
CA LYS A 74 12.86 6.65 3.71
C LYS A 74 12.15 7.98 3.52
N PHE A 75 12.44 8.96 4.37
CA PHE A 75 11.85 10.29 4.32
C PHE A 75 12.14 10.99 2.99
N ILE A 76 13.41 11.06 2.57
CA ILE A 76 13.80 11.75 1.33
C ILE A 76 13.18 11.09 0.08
N HIS A 77 12.90 9.79 0.12
CA HIS A 77 12.27 9.12 -1.00
C HIS A 77 10.74 9.36 -1.07
N ILE A 78 10.09 9.58 0.06
CA ILE A 78 8.61 9.61 0.16
C ILE A 78 8.06 11.04 0.26
N TYR A 79 8.68 11.88 1.10
CA TYR A 79 8.15 13.20 1.41
C TYR A 79 8.17 14.22 0.26
N PRO A 80 9.11 14.21 -0.71
CA PRO A 80 9.08 15.20 -1.78
C PRO A 80 7.79 15.17 -2.60
N ILE A 81 7.38 13.99 -3.08
CA ILE A 81 6.11 13.84 -3.82
C ILE A 81 4.91 14.07 -2.91
N PHE A 82 4.98 13.69 -1.63
CA PHE A 82 3.89 13.93 -0.67
C PHE A 82 3.64 15.43 -0.45
N ILE A 83 4.70 16.19 -0.16
CA ILE A 83 4.63 17.64 0.03
C ILE A 83 4.14 18.32 -1.26
N LEU A 84 4.68 17.92 -2.42
CA LEU A 84 4.19 18.42 -3.71
C LEU A 84 2.69 18.16 -3.87
N SER A 85 2.21 16.97 -3.51
CA SER A 85 0.79 16.63 -3.60
C SER A 85 -0.08 17.48 -2.67
N CYS A 86 0.38 17.75 -1.45
CA CYS A 86 -0.28 18.67 -0.52
C CYS A 86 -0.34 20.10 -1.09
N ILE A 87 0.74 20.59 -1.70
CA ILE A 87 0.78 21.90 -2.37
C ILE A 87 -0.22 21.94 -3.54
N LEU A 88 -0.22 20.91 -4.39
CA LEU A 88 -1.18 20.81 -5.50
C LEU A 88 -2.63 20.81 -4.99
N TYR A 89 -2.92 20.14 -3.87
CA TYR A 89 -4.24 20.16 -3.24
C TYR A 89 -4.66 21.54 -2.73
N ILE A 90 -3.71 22.33 -2.23
CA ILE A 90 -3.96 23.75 -1.88
C ILE A 90 -4.32 24.53 -3.14
N ILE A 91 -3.54 24.36 -4.23
CA ILE A 91 -3.74 25.10 -5.49
C ILE A 91 -5.12 24.81 -6.10
N ILE A 92 -5.59 23.55 -6.06
CA ILE A 92 -6.92 23.18 -6.56
C ILE A 92 -8.06 23.48 -5.56
N GLY A 93 -7.76 24.11 -4.41
CA GLY A 93 -8.75 24.52 -3.42
C GLY A 93 -9.36 23.38 -2.59
N LYS A 94 -8.76 22.18 -2.58
CA LYS A 94 -9.25 21.03 -1.82
C LYS A 94 -8.67 20.90 -0.40
N LEU A 95 -7.69 21.74 -0.05
CA LEU A 95 -7.03 21.70 1.25
C LEU A 95 -6.60 23.10 1.68
N SER A 96 -6.86 23.50 2.93
CA SER A 96 -6.30 24.75 3.45
C SER A 96 -4.81 24.62 3.76
N LYS A 97 -4.09 25.75 3.85
CA LYS A 97 -2.65 25.75 4.21
C LYS A 97 -2.40 25.06 5.56
N THR A 98 -3.25 25.32 6.55
CA THR A 98 -3.18 24.69 7.87
C THR A 98 -3.44 23.18 7.80
N GLN A 99 -4.48 22.76 7.07
CA GLN A 99 -4.77 21.33 6.91
C GLN A 99 -3.65 20.61 6.16
N ALA A 100 -3.03 21.24 5.16
CA ALA A 100 -1.88 20.69 4.45
C ALA A 100 -0.67 20.49 5.37
N LEU A 101 -0.36 21.47 6.22
CA LEU A 101 0.70 21.34 7.23
C LEU A 101 0.42 20.17 8.18
N LEU A 102 -0.80 20.09 8.72
CA LEU A 102 -1.21 19.00 9.60
C LEU A 102 -1.24 17.63 8.89
N THR A 103 -1.47 17.60 7.57
CA THR A 103 -1.40 16.39 6.74
C THR A 103 0.05 15.92 6.58
N VAL A 104 0.97 16.84 6.24
CA VAL A 104 2.41 16.55 6.12
C VAL A 104 2.99 16.05 7.45
N LEU A 105 2.57 16.64 8.57
CA LEU A 105 2.98 16.21 9.91
C LEU A 105 2.30 14.92 10.39
N GLY A 106 1.33 14.38 9.64
CA GLY A 106 0.59 13.17 10.00
C GLY A 106 -0.50 13.36 11.08
N VAL A 107 -0.69 14.57 11.59
CA VAL A 107 -1.72 14.89 12.60
C VAL A 107 -3.12 14.65 12.04
N GLN A 108 -3.37 15.04 10.78
CA GLN A 108 -4.65 14.77 10.11
C GLN A 108 -4.97 13.28 10.03
N PHE A 109 -3.97 12.43 9.83
CA PHE A 109 -4.16 10.98 9.83
C PHE A 109 -4.53 10.45 11.22
N ILE A 110 -3.90 10.96 12.28
CA ILE A 110 -4.24 10.56 13.66
C ILE A 110 -5.68 10.93 14.00
N LEU A 111 -6.13 12.11 13.56
CA LEU A 111 -7.47 12.61 13.87
C LEU A 111 -8.57 11.98 13.02
N ASN A 112 -8.33 11.79 11.71
CA ASN A 112 -9.37 11.46 10.73
C ASN A 112 -9.15 10.11 10.02
N GLY A 113 -8.05 9.41 10.28
CA GLY A 113 -7.82 8.08 9.77
C GLY A 113 -7.82 8.03 8.25
N GLY A 114 -8.60 7.11 7.69
CA GLY A 114 -8.78 6.94 6.25
C GLY A 114 -9.41 8.13 5.52
N GLY A 115 -10.08 9.03 6.26
CA GLY A 115 -10.62 10.27 5.72
C GLY A 115 -9.55 11.34 5.46
N SER A 116 -8.33 11.15 5.96
CA SER A 116 -7.22 12.07 5.71
C SER A 116 -6.68 11.93 4.27
N MET A 117 -6.41 13.07 3.63
CA MET A 117 -5.80 13.13 2.31
C MET A 117 -4.45 12.40 2.32
N ILE A 118 -4.31 11.40 1.44
CA ILE A 118 -3.07 10.61 1.27
C ILE A 118 -2.61 9.98 2.62
N TRP A 119 -3.56 9.55 3.47
CA TRP A 119 -3.30 9.00 4.82
C TRP A 119 -2.27 7.87 4.88
N PHE A 120 -2.15 7.08 3.81
CA PHE A 120 -1.18 5.98 3.71
C PHE A 120 0.26 6.45 3.96
N ILE A 121 0.62 7.68 3.55
CA ILE A 121 1.99 8.18 3.70
C ILE A 121 2.37 8.39 5.17
N PRO A 122 1.60 9.14 5.97
CA PRO A 122 1.81 9.18 7.42
C PRO A 122 1.85 7.78 8.08
N ALA A 123 0.96 6.88 7.69
CA ALA A 123 0.89 5.53 8.23
C ALA A 123 2.16 4.69 7.94
N ILE A 124 2.64 4.69 6.70
CA ILE A 124 3.88 3.96 6.34
C ILE A 124 5.12 4.59 6.98
N MET A 125 5.10 5.90 7.24
CA MET A 125 6.18 6.57 7.96
C MET A 125 6.23 6.18 9.43
N ILE A 126 5.08 6.07 10.11
CA ILE A 126 5.02 5.50 11.47
C ILE A 126 5.61 4.09 11.49
N PHE A 127 5.24 3.26 10.51
CA PHE A 127 5.84 1.94 10.35
C PHE A 127 7.38 2.03 10.21
N TYR A 128 7.90 2.88 9.34
CA TYR A 128 9.34 3.02 9.15
C TYR A 128 10.08 3.53 10.40
N LEU A 129 9.47 4.38 11.23
CA LEU A 129 10.04 4.76 12.52
C LEU A 129 10.16 3.56 13.47
N ALA A 130 9.22 2.61 13.41
CA ALA A 130 9.22 1.43 14.26
C ALA A 130 10.16 0.30 13.79
N VAL A 131 10.45 0.20 12.48
CA VAL A 131 11.23 -0.90 11.88
C VAL A 131 12.57 -1.18 12.59
N PRO A 132 13.46 -0.19 12.84
CA PRO A 132 14.77 -0.48 13.42
C PRO A 132 14.68 -1.14 14.80
N PHE A 133 13.66 -0.81 15.59
CA PHE A 133 13.42 -1.42 16.90
C PHE A 133 12.95 -2.86 16.74
N TYR A 134 12.02 -3.12 15.83
CA TYR A 134 11.55 -4.48 15.55
C TYR A 134 12.67 -5.38 15.05
N LEU A 135 13.53 -4.91 14.13
CA LEU A 135 14.63 -5.71 13.61
C LEU A 135 15.71 -6.00 14.66
N LYS A 136 15.88 -5.16 15.68
CA LYS A 136 16.72 -5.50 16.85
C LYS A 136 16.17 -6.71 17.62
N LEU A 137 14.85 -6.88 17.69
CA LEU A 137 14.20 -8.04 18.34
C LEU A 137 14.32 -9.30 17.48
N VAL A 138 14.14 -9.17 16.16
CA VAL A 138 14.35 -10.27 15.19
C VAL A 138 15.73 -10.91 15.33
N ARG A 139 16.78 -10.10 15.58
CA ARG A 139 18.15 -10.62 15.76
C ARG A 139 18.35 -11.41 17.06
N LYS A 140 17.44 -11.25 18.04
CA LYS A 140 17.54 -11.88 19.37
C LYS A 140 16.59 -13.07 19.55
N MET A 141 15.58 -13.20 18.69
CA MET A 141 14.50 -14.18 18.86
C MET A 141 14.10 -14.79 17.52
N ASN A 142 13.61 -16.03 17.55
CA ASN A 142 13.06 -16.68 16.36
C ASN A 142 11.90 -15.86 15.75
N ASN A 143 11.90 -15.68 14.43
CA ASN A 143 10.92 -14.87 13.71
C ASN A 143 9.46 -15.29 13.91
N ILE A 144 9.18 -16.60 13.99
CA ILE A 144 7.81 -17.10 14.24
C ILE A 144 7.40 -16.77 15.67
N LYS A 145 8.28 -17.00 16.64
CA LYS A 145 8.03 -16.64 18.05
C LYS A 145 7.73 -15.15 18.20
N LEU A 146 8.53 -14.29 17.55
CA LEU A 146 8.31 -12.84 17.57
C LEU A 146 7.00 -12.43 16.88
N LEU A 147 6.64 -13.07 15.77
CA LEU A 147 5.35 -12.86 15.10
C LEU A 147 4.19 -13.18 16.05
N LEU A 148 4.21 -14.34 16.71
CA LEU A 148 3.16 -14.74 17.65
C LEU A 148 3.03 -13.74 18.81
N ILE A 149 4.15 -13.32 19.40
CA ILE A 149 4.15 -12.28 20.45
C ILE A 149 3.56 -10.97 19.93
N SER A 150 3.96 -10.54 18.73
CA SER A 150 3.48 -9.29 18.12
C SER A 150 1.97 -9.33 17.87
N LEU A 151 1.44 -10.46 17.39
CA LEU A 151 0.01 -10.66 17.17
C LEU A 151 -0.77 -10.70 18.48
N THR A 152 -0.26 -11.36 19.52
CA THR A 152 -0.89 -11.37 20.84
C THR A 152 -0.97 -9.97 21.45
N ILE A 153 0.13 -9.21 21.39
CA ILE A 153 0.16 -7.81 21.85
C ILE A 153 -0.83 -6.97 21.04
N TRP A 154 -0.84 -7.14 19.72
CA TRP A 154 -1.78 -6.44 18.84
C TRP A 154 -3.24 -6.75 19.19
N ILE A 155 -3.62 -8.02 19.39
CA ILE A 155 -4.98 -8.39 19.81
C ILE A 155 -5.35 -7.67 21.12
N GLY A 156 -4.47 -7.70 22.12
CA GLY A 156 -4.68 -7.02 23.40
C GLY A 156 -4.90 -5.51 23.23
N ILE A 157 -4.05 -4.85 22.42
CA ILE A 157 -4.17 -3.42 22.13
C ILE A 157 -5.50 -3.13 21.42
N MET A 158 -5.86 -3.89 20.38
CA MET A 158 -7.09 -3.65 19.64
C MET A 158 -8.35 -3.81 20.51
N LEU A 159 -8.40 -4.84 21.37
CA LEU A 159 -9.53 -5.03 22.28
C LEU A 159 -9.62 -3.93 23.35
N ILE A 160 -8.48 -3.43 23.83
CA ILE A 160 -8.43 -2.29 24.75
C ILE A 160 -8.93 -1.02 24.04
N LEU A 161 -8.41 -0.72 22.85
CA LEU A 161 -8.84 0.45 22.08
C LEU A 161 -10.32 0.38 21.74
N GLU A 162 -10.82 -0.77 21.28
CA GLU A 162 -12.25 -0.93 20.99
C GLU A 162 -13.13 -0.65 22.22
N LYS A 163 -12.68 -1.06 23.40
CA LYS A 163 -13.44 -0.87 24.65
C LYS A 163 -13.36 0.54 25.22
N PHE A 164 -12.22 1.22 25.08
CA PHE A 164 -11.92 2.45 25.83
C PHE A 164 -11.78 3.70 24.97
N THR A 165 -11.83 3.60 23.64
CA THR A 165 -11.78 4.76 22.75
C THR A 165 -12.95 4.76 21.77
N ASP A 166 -13.66 5.88 21.69
CA ASP A 166 -14.72 6.09 20.69
C ASP A 166 -14.15 6.44 19.30
N ASN A 167 -12.87 6.82 19.23
CA ASN A 167 -12.20 7.15 17.98
C ASN A 167 -11.49 5.95 17.37
N HIS A 168 -12.14 5.34 16.37
CA HIS A 168 -11.60 4.20 15.61
C HIS A 168 -10.87 4.60 14.33
N SER A 169 -10.59 5.89 14.12
CA SER A 169 -9.98 6.40 12.88
C SER A 169 -8.66 5.71 12.53
N LEU A 170 -7.87 5.34 13.54
CA LEU A 170 -6.59 4.67 13.36
C LEU A 170 -6.72 3.18 12.97
N ASN A 171 -7.91 2.57 13.10
CA ASN A 171 -8.09 1.14 12.81
C ASN A 171 -7.78 0.80 11.36
N ILE A 172 -7.93 1.74 10.43
CA ILE A 172 -7.48 1.58 9.05
C ILE A 172 -5.99 1.19 8.95
N PHE A 173 -5.13 1.68 9.85
CA PHE A 173 -3.73 1.27 9.91
C PHE A 173 -3.50 0.15 10.92
N LEU A 174 -4.13 0.21 12.10
CA LEU A 174 -3.91 -0.78 13.16
C LEU A 174 -4.34 -2.19 12.74
N CYS A 175 -5.45 -2.33 12.01
CA CYS A 175 -5.90 -3.62 11.45
C CYS A 175 -4.98 -4.15 10.33
N ARG A 176 -3.99 -3.36 9.87
CA ARG A 176 -2.97 -3.78 8.90
C ARG A 176 -1.63 -4.15 9.55
N LEU A 177 -1.46 -3.92 10.85
CA LEU A 177 -0.28 -4.39 11.58
C LEU A 177 -0.05 -5.90 11.45
N PRO A 178 -1.07 -6.78 11.46
CA PRO A 178 -0.86 -8.21 11.25
C PRO A 178 -0.19 -8.55 9.92
N ILE A 179 -0.57 -7.89 8.82
CA ILE A 179 0.06 -8.15 7.52
C ILE A 179 1.48 -7.59 7.43
N ILE A 180 1.76 -6.48 8.13
CA ILE A 180 3.11 -5.93 8.29
C ILE A 180 4.01 -6.92 9.05
N PHE A 181 3.54 -7.46 10.18
CA PHE A 181 4.31 -8.45 10.95
C PHE A 181 4.54 -9.74 10.14
N LEU A 182 3.54 -10.18 9.38
CA LEU A 182 3.68 -11.32 8.46
C LEU A 182 4.75 -11.04 7.40
N GLY A 183 4.79 -9.83 6.81
CA GLY A 183 5.82 -9.43 5.86
C GLY A 183 7.23 -9.52 6.45
N LEU A 184 7.43 -9.00 7.66
CA LEU A 184 8.71 -9.09 8.39
C LEU A 184 9.09 -10.54 8.71
N CYS A 185 8.12 -11.36 9.13
CA CYS A 185 8.37 -12.77 9.45
C CYS A 185 8.77 -13.57 8.21
N LEU A 186 7.99 -13.47 7.12
CA LEU A 186 8.21 -14.20 5.88
C LEU A 186 9.49 -13.79 5.15
N ALA A 187 10.01 -12.58 5.39
CA ALA A 187 11.30 -12.14 4.88
C ALA A 187 12.47 -13.00 5.39
N GLY A 188 12.40 -13.53 6.62
CA GLY A 188 13.39 -14.49 7.14
C GLY A 188 13.45 -15.83 6.40
N TYR A 189 12.49 -16.07 5.50
CA TYR A 189 12.37 -17.27 4.68
C TYR A 189 12.53 -16.99 3.17
N GLU A 190 13.05 -15.82 2.79
CA GLU A 190 13.48 -15.55 1.41
C GLU A 190 14.42 -16.65 0.90
N GLY A 191 14.22 -17.11 -0.32
CA GLY A 191 14.98 -18.19 -0.97
C GLY A 191 14.70 -19.62 -0.46
N LYS A 192 14.00 -19.79 0.68
CA LYS A 192 13.84 -21.13 1.33
C LYS A 192 12.62 -21.94 0.87
N TRP A 193 11.73 -21.35 0.08
CA TRP A 193 10.46 -21.99 -0.29
C TRP A 193 10.58 -22.77 -1.59
N LYS A 194 10.22 -24.06 -1.55
CA LYS A 194 10.06 -24.86 -2.77
C LYS A 194 8.94 -24.29 -3.63
N LEU A 195 9.18 -24.27 -4.94
CA LEU A 195 8.27 -23.72 -5.94
C LEU A 195 6.86 -24.31 -5.89
N ASN A 196 6.74 -25.64 -5.84
CA ASN A 196 5.45 -26.33 -5.77
C ASN A 196 4.66 -25.92 -4.51
N ILE A 197 5.36 -25.80 -3.36
CA ILE A 197 4.74 -25.35 -2.11
C ILE A 197 4.21 -23.92 -2.25
N LYS A 198 4.97 -23.01 -2.86
CA LYS A 198 4.50 -21.63 -3.11
C LYS A 198 3.21 -21.62 -3.94
N VAL A 199 3.13 -22.42 -4.99
CA VAL A 199 1.96 -22.49 -5.88
C VAL A 199 0.76 -23.07 -5.15
N TYR A 200 0.90 -24.23 -4.49
CA TYR A 200 -0.23 -24.87 -3.79
C TYR A 200 -0.75 -24.00 -2.65
N VAL A 201 0.14 -23.46 -1.81
CA VAL A 201 -0.25 -22.55 -0.72
C VAL A 201 -0.84 -21.26 -1.28
N GLY A 202 -0.25 -20.70 -2.34
CA GLY A 202 -0.75 -19.49 -2.99
C GLY A 202 -2.18 -19.64 -3.51
N ILE A 203 -2.46 -20.70 -4.28
CA ILE A 203 -3.80 -20.99 -4.81
C ILE A 203 -4.79 -21.24 -3.67
N LEU A 204 -4.41 -22.07 -2.69
CA LEU A 204 -5.27 -22.36 -1.53
C LEU A 204 -5.65 -21.07 -0.79
N LEU A 205 -4.68 -20.20 -0.52
CA LEU A 205 -4.91 -18.92 0.15
C LEU A 205 -5.71 -17.93 -0.71
N ILE A 206 -5.55 -17.94 -2.04
CA ILE A 206 -6.41 -17.16 -2.95
C ILE A 206 -7.85 -17.62 -2.84
N VAL A 207 -8.12 -18.93 -2.92
CA VAL A 207 -9.49 -19.46 -2.88
C VAL A 207 -10.15 -19.19 -1.53
N MET A 208 -9.51 -19.58 -0.43
CA MET A 208 -10.04 -19.33 0.91
C MET A 208 -10.15 -17.84 1.22
N GLY A 209 -9.13 -17.07 0.84
CA GLY A 209 -9.08 -15.63 1.03
C GLY A 209 -10.13 -14.88 0.22
N ALA A 210 -10.40 -15.29 -1.02
CA ALA A 210 -11.45 -14.70 -1.83
C ALA A 210 -12.84 -14.95 -1.22
N VAL A 211 -13.09 -16.15 -0.69
CA VAL A 211 -14.35 -16.46 0.02
C VAL A 211 -14.48 -15.61 1.29
N LEU A 212 -13.43 -15.52 2.10
CA LEU A 212 -13.43 -14.70 3.32
C LEU A 212 -13.63 -13.22 2.99
N ASN A 213 -12.88 -12.70 2.03
CA ASN A 213 -12.94 -11.29 1.63
C ASN A 213 -14.28 -10.95 0.96
N TYR A 214 -14.87 -11.88 0.20
CA TYR A 214 -16.22 -11.69 -0.35
C TYR A 214 -17.27 -11.55 0.77
N ASN A 215 -17.29 -12.48 1.73
CA ASN A 215 -18.29 -12.45 2.79
C ASN A 215 -18.04 -11.33 3.80
N PHE A 216 -16.81 -11.19 4.29
CA PHE A 216 -16.47 -10.30 5.41
C PHE A 216 -15.85 -8.98 4.98
N GLY A 217 -15.16 -8.91 3.83
CA GLY A 217 -14.57 -7.67 3.29
C GLY A 217 -15.52 -6.87 2.40
N TYR A 218 -16.39 -7.56 1.66
CA TYR A 218 -17.26 -6.95 0.67
C TYR A 218 -18.73 -6.91 1.11
N MET A 219 -19.34 -8.06 1.41
CA MET A 219 -20.77 -8.15 1.70
C MET A 219 -21.13 -7.59 3.08
N ILE A 220 -20.46 -8.07 4.14
CA ILE A 220 -20.77 -7.69 5.52
C ILE A 220 -19.96 -6.47 5.97
N LYS A 221 -18.71 -6.33 5.50
CA LYS A 221 -17.71 -5.42 6.08
C LYS A 221 -17.59 -5.60 7.59
N ALA A 222 -17.03 -6.74 7.97
CA ALA A 222 -16.89 -7.16 9.36
C ALA A 222 -16.25 -6.07 10.24
N ASN A 223 -16.94 -5.73 11.32
CA ASN A 223 -16.58 -4.70 12.30
C ASN A 223 -16.69 -5.20 13.75
N PHE A 224 -16.71 -6.52 13.97
CA PHE A 224 -16.77 -7.14 15.29
C PHE A 224 -15.74 -8.29 15.38
N PRO A 225 -15.02 -8.46 16.51
CA PRO A 225 -15.12 -7.70 17.77
C PRO A 225 -14.36 -6.37 17.77
N VAL A 226 -13.76 -6.00 16.65
CA VAL A 226 -12.95 -4.78 16.49
C VAL A 226 -13.44 -4.05 15.24
N SER A 227 -13.59 -2.74 15.32
CA SER A 227 -13.98 -1.91 14.20
C SER A 227 -12.95 -2.01 13.06
N ASP A 228 -13.42 -2.10 11.81
CA ASP A 228 -12.60 -2.32 10.60
C ASP A 228 -11.79 -3.63 10.56
N ILE A 229 -12.19 -4.66 11.31
CA ILE A 229 -11.47 -5.95 11.32
C ILE A 229 -11.50 -6.67 9.95
N PHE A 230 -12.39 -6.28 9.04
CA PHE A 230 -12.44 -6.82 7.69
C PHE A 230 -11.09 -6.73 6.93
N TYR A 231 -10.24 -5.75 7.24
CA TYR A 231 -8.87 -5.70 6.68
C TYR A 231 -8.02 -6.93 7.06
N VAL A 232 -8.21 -7.48 8.26
CA VAL A 232 -7.55 -8.71 8.72
C VAL A 232 -8.08 -9.92 7.96
N THR A 233 -9.38 -9.95 7.65
CA THR A 233 -9.99 -11.05 6.89
C THR A 233 -9.48 -11.15 5.45
N ALA A 234 -8.95 -10.05 4.90
CA ALA A 234 -8.35 -10.03 3.57
C ALA A 234 -6.92 -10.60 3.52
N ILE A 235 -6.26 -10.81 4.67
CA ILE A 235 -4.84 -11.23 4.72
C ILE A 235 -4.58 -12.53 3.95
N PRO A 236 -5.37 -13.62 4.08
CA PRO A 236 -5.15 -14.83 3.29
C PRO A 236 -5.18 -14.54 1.80
N TYR A 237 -6.12 -13.69 1.35
CA TYR A 237 -6.23 -13.31 -0.06
C TYR A 237 -4.97 -12.59 -0.54
N VAL A 238 -4.50 -11.61 0.23
CA VAL A 238 -3.31 -10.82 -0.08
C VAL A 238 -2.06 -11.70 -0.14
N ILE A 239 -1.85 -12.58 0.84
CA ILE A 239 -0.68 -13.48 0.86
C ILE A 239 -0.73 -14.45 -0.32
N GLY A 240 -1.92 -14.98 -0.65
CA GLY A 240 -2.11 -15.82 -1.81
C GLY A 240 -1.73 -15.10 -3.12
N LEU A 241 -2.23 -13.87 -3.31
CA LEU A 241 -1.89 -13.04 -4.47
C LEU A 241 -0.39 -12.76 -4.56
N VAL A 242 0.26 -12.43 -3.44
CA VAL A 242 1.71 -12.17 -3.40
C VAL A 242 2.50 -13.43 -3.75
N LEU A 243 2.13 -14.61 -3.23
CA LEU A 243 2.81 -15.87 -3.53
C LEU A 243 2.66 -16.27 -5.00
N CYS A 244 1.45 -16.18 -5.55
CA CYS A 244 1.23 -16.47 -6.96
C CYS A 244 1.95 -15.46 -7.86
N SER A 245 1.97 -14.18 -7.47
CA SER A 245 2.70 -13.14 -8.20
C SER A 245 4.22 -13.33 -8.12
N ASP A 246 4.77 -13.76 -6.97
CA ASP A 246 6.19 -14.13 -6.82
C ASP A 246 6.56 -15.22 -7.84
N VAL A 247 5.73 -16.25 -7.95
CA VAL A 247 5.97 -17.35 -8.91
C VAL A 247 5.86 -16.87 -10.35
N LEU A 248 4.84 -16.07 -10.66
CA LEU A 248 4.59 -15.57 -12.01
C LEU A 248 5.72 -14.66 -12.49
N PHE A 249 6.08 -13.65 -11.69
CA PHE A 249 7.08 -12.64 -12.03
C PHE A 249 8.53 -13.12 -11.87
N ALA A 250 8.78 -14.22 -11.15
CA ALA A 250 10.10 -14.85 -11.13
C ALA A 250 10.41 -15.63 -12.42
N ARG A 251 9.39 -15.98 -13.21
CA ARG A 251 9.54 -16.81 -14.42
C ARG A 251 9.34 -16.05 -15.72
N MET A 252 8.63 -14.92 -15.67
CA MET A 252 8.29 -14.13 -16.84
C MET A 252 8.51 -12.65 -16.53
N GLU A 253 9.12 -11.94 -17.46
CA GLU A 253 9.26 -10.49 -17.37
C GLU A 253 7.95 -9.83 -17.80
N PHE A 254 7.38 -9.00 -16.93
CA PHE A 254 6.20 -8.20 -17.25
C PHE A 254 6.57 -6.72 -17.16
N TYR A 255 7.04 -6.16 -18.28
CA TYR A 255 7.49 -4.78 -18.37
C TYR A 255 6.44 -3.76 -17.93
N VAL A 256 5.15 -4.03 -18.20
CA VAL A 256 4.06 -3.13 -17.79
C VAL A 256 3.96 -3.04 -16.27
N PHE A 257 3.93 -4.18 -15.56
CA PHE A 257 3.82 -4.18 -14.11
C PHE A 257 5.11 -3.65 -13.45
N ASP A 258 6.28 -3.95 -14.01
CA ASP A 258 7.54 -3.38 -13.53
C ASP A 258 7.56 -1.85 -13.67
N ALA A 259 7.12 -1.32 -14.81
CA ALA A 259 7.03 0.10 -15.05
C ALA A 259 6.04 0.79 -14.09
N LEU A 260 4.88 0.19 -13.84
CA LEU A 260 3.92 0.67 -12.84
C LEU A 260 4.49 0.63 -11.42
N GLY A 261 5.22 -0.43 -11.07
CA GLY A 261 5.85 -0.59 -9.76
C GLY A 261 6.83 0.52 -9.43
N LYS A 262 7.68 0.88 -10.41
CA LYS A 262 8.71 1.93 -10.30
C LYS A 262 8.15 3.31 -9.96
N VAL A 263 6.89 3.58 -10.31
CA VAL A 263 6.23 4.88 -10.10
C VAL A 263 4.98 4.77 -9.23
N SER A 264 4.85 3.68 -8.48
CA SER A 264 3.63 3.34 -7.71
C SER A 264 3.26 4.39 -6.67
N LEU A 265 4.25 5.03 -6.03
CA LEU A 265 4.03 6.11 -5.07
C LEU A 265 3.48 7.37 -5.76
N GLU A 266 4.06 7.75 -6.90
CA GLU A 266 3.60 8.87 -7.69
C GLU A 266 2.21 8.62 -8.27
N ILE A 267 1.90 7.39 -8.71
CA ILE A 267 0.54 7.01 -9.15
C ILE A 267 -0.44 7.19 -8.00
N TYR A 268 -0.11 6.68 -6.80
CA TYR A 268 -0.95 6.82 -5.61
C TYR A 268 -1.20 8.29 -5.25
N CYS A 269 -0.18 9.13 -5.25
CA CYS A 269 -0.32 10.54 -4.96
C CYS A 269 -1.15 11.28 -6.02
N LEU A 270 -0.80 11.15 -7.30
CA LEU A 270 -1.42 11.92 -8.38
C LEU A 270 -2.84 11.48 -8.69
N GLN A 271 -3.18 10.19 -8.54
CA GLN A 271 -4.57 9.76 -8.71
C GLN A 271 -5.50 10.41 -7.69
N MET A 272 -5.02 10.62 -6.45
CA MET A 272 -5.81 11.27 -5.41
C MET A 272 -6.01 12.75 -5.74
N VAL A 273 -4.94 13.43 -6.19
CA VAL A 273 -4.97 14.85 -6.59
C VAL A 273 -5.86 15.09 -7.79
N PHE A 274 -5.61 14.38 -8.89
CA PHE A 274 -6.15 14.73 -10.20
C PHE A 274 -7.15 13.73 -10.74
N GLY A 275 -7.15 12.47 -10.28
CA GLY A 275 -7.89 11.38 -10.92
C GLY A 275 -9.38 11.71 -11.13
N SER A 276 -10.09 12.06 -10.05
CA SER A 276 -11.51 12.42 -10.13
C SER A 276 -11.77 13.70 -10.94
N LEU A 277 -10.85 14.67 -10.89
CA LEU A 277 -10.97 15.94 -11.62
C LEU A 277 -10.83 15.73 -13.13
N ILE A 278 -9.82 14.96 -13.54
CA ILE A 278 -9.59 14.63 -14.96
C ILE A 278 -10.75 13.77 -15.45
N TYR A 279 -11.15 12.75 -14.67
CA TYR A 279 -12.26 11.87 -15.04
C TYR A 279 -13.56 12.67 -15.27
N GLY A 280 -13.92 13.55 -14.33
CA GLY A 280 -15.11 14.38 -14.44
C GLY A 280 -15.13 15.28 -15.67
N ARG A 281 -13.98 15.78 -16.11
CA ARG A 281 -13.89 16.57 -17.35
C ARG A 281 -13.91 15.69 -18.60
N ALA A 282 -13.13 14.61 -18.61
CA ALA A 282 -12.94 13.76 -19.77
C ALA A 282 -14.22 12.99 -20.14
N ILE A 283 -15.06 12.61 -19.17
CA ILE A 283 -16.31 11.90 -19.45
C ILE A 283 -17.29 12.73 -20.28
N HIS A 284 -17.31 14.06 -20.12
CA HIS A 284 -18.17 14.95 -20.92
C HIS A 284 -17.82 14.94 -22.41
N TYR A 285 -16.55 14.73 -22.76
CA TYR A 285 -16.09 14.70 -24.16
C TYR A 285 -16.15 13.31 -24.77
N VAL A 286 -15.83 12.28 -23.98
CA VAL A 286 -15.69 10.89 -24.46
C VAL A 286 -17.03 10.15 -24.44
N ASN A 287 -17.92 10.50 -23.51
CA ASN A 287 -19.23 9.85 -23.30
C ASN A 287 -19.17 8.31 -23.14
N ASN A 288 -18.04 7.77 -22.67
CA ASN A 288 -17.87 6.35 -22.37
C ASN A 288 -16.95 6.18 -21.15
N SER A 289 -17.49 5.60 -20.09
CA SER A 289 -16.81 5.50 -18.80
C SER A 289 -15.51 4.68 -18.84
N LEU A 290 -15.50 3.55 -19.56
CA LEU A 290 -14.34 2.69 -19.68
C LEU A 290 -13.21 3.39 -20.45
N VAL A 291 -13.55 4.03 -21.57
CA VAL A 291 -12.57 4.79 -22.37
C VAL A 291 -12.03 5.98 -21.55
N THR A 292 -12.90 6.69 -20.83
CA THR A 292 -12.48 7.77 -19.93
C THR A 292 -11.53 7.25 -18.84
N PHE A 293 -11.82 6.10 -18.22
CA PHE A 293 -10.93 5.49 -17.23
C PHE A 293 -9.54 5.21 -17.81
N CYS A 294 -9.47 4.61 -19.00
CA CYS A 294 -8.20 4.32 -19.67
C CYS A 294 -7.41 5.59 -19.99
N ILE A 295 -8.09 6.66 -20.44
CA ILE A 295 -7.46 7.97 -20.70
C ILE A 295 -6.90 8.56 -19.40
N VAL A 296 -7.69 8.56 -18.31
CA VAL A 296 -7.26 9.07 -17.01
C VAL A 296 -6.07 8.27 -16.47
N PHE A 297 -6.10 6.94 -16.59
CA PHE A 297 -5.00 6.08 -16.20
C PHE A 297 -3.72 6.41 -16.97
N ALA A 298 -3.81 6.56 -18.30
CA ALA A 298 -2.67 6.92 -19.13
C ALA A 298 -2.09 8.29 -18.75
N ILE A 299 -2.94 9.30 -18.55
CA ILE A 299 -2.51 10.66 -18.16
C ILE A 299 -1.80 10.62 -16.80
N VAL A 300 -2.42 9.99 -15.78
CA VAL A 300 -1.83 9.89 -14.44
C VAL A 300 -0.50 9.15 -14.50
N TYR A 301 -0.43 8.02 -15.22
CA TYR A 301 0.81 7.27 -15.38
C TYR A 301 1.93 8.10 -16.02
N ILE A 302 1.65 8.83 -17.10
CA ILE A 302 2.63 9.70 -17.77
C ILE A 302 3.13 10.78 -16.81
N LEU A 303 2.23 11.44 -16.08
CA LEU A 303 2.61 12.45 -15.09
C LEU A 303 3.46 11.86 -13.96
N SER A 304 3.06 10.69 -13.45
CA SER A 304 3.81 9.95 -12.42
C SER A 304 5.22 9.59 -12.89
N ARG A 305 5.35 9.15 -14.15
CA ARG A 305 6.65 8.82 -14.74
C ARG A 305 7.56 10.03 -14.89
N SER A 306 7.01 11.15 -15.36
CA SER A 306 7.75 12.41 -15.49
C SER A 306 8.24 12.94 -14.14
N LEU A 307 7.40 12.91 -13.11
CA LEU A 307 7.79 13.33 -11.76
C LEU A 307 8.84 12.41 -11.14
N ASN A 308 8.69 11.10 -11.31
CA ASN A 308 9.67 10.13 -10.82
C ASN A 308 11.07 10.39 -11.41
N ILE A 309 11.14 10.62 -12.73
CA ILE A 309 12.40 10.97 -13.41
C ILE A 309 12.98 12.25 -12.80
N PHE A 310 12.17 13.28 -12.62
CA PHE A 310 12.60 14.54 -12.01
C PHE A 310 13.17 14.36 -10.58
N PHE A 311 12.49 13.60 -9.72
CA PHE A 311 12.96 13.34 -8.35
C PHE A 311 14.22 12.47 -8.30
N VAL A 312 14.34 11.47 -9.17
CA VAL A 312 15.55 10.64 -9.26
C VAL A 312 16.73 11.49 -9.72
N TRP A 313 16.56 12.31 -10.76
CA TRP A 313 17.61 13.18 -11.28
C TRP A 313 18.10 14.18 -10.22
N THR A 314 17.18 14.87 -9.56
CA THR A 314 17.52 15.83 -8.50
C THR A 314 18.26 15.17 -7.33
N TYR A 315 17.85 13.96 -6.93
CA TYR A 315 18.56 13.19 -5.89
C TYR A 315 19.97 12.78 -6.34
N THR A 316 20.12 12.27 -7.55
CA THR A 316 21.43 11.87 -8.10
C THR A 316 22.39 13.06 -8.15
N ILE A 317 21.93 14.21 -8.67
CA ILE A 317 22.69 15.46 -8.69
C ILE A 317 23.10 15.85 -7.27
N TYR A 318 22.14 15.91 -6.33
CA TYR A 318 22.43 16.28 -4.94
C TYR A 318 23.50 15.38 -4.30
N THR A 319 23.39 14.06 -4.48
CA THR A 319 24.37 13.11 -3.92
C THR A 319 25.74 13.19 -4.58
N PHE A 320 25.81 13.49 -5.88
CA PHE A 320 27.06 13.68 -6.60
C PHE A 320 27.79 14.93 -6.10
N TYR A 321 27.09 16.05 -5.95
CA TYR A 321 27.69 17.30 -5.48
C TYR A 321 28.07 17.26 -3.99
N LEU A 322 27.23 16.70 -3.11
CA LEU A 322 27.57 16.62 -1.68
C LEU A 322 28.81 15.75 -1.39
N LYS A 323 29.02 14.69 -2.18
CA LYS A 323 30.19 13.82 -2.04
C LYS A 323 31.49 14.46 -2.53
N ASN A 324 31.40 15.50 -3.36
CA ASN A 324 32.55 16.22 -3.89
C ASN A 324 32.87 17.50 -3.09
N LEU A 325 32.05 17.84 -2.09
CA LEU A 325 32.19 19.02 -1.23
C LEU A 325 32.62 18.67 0.21
N LEU A 326 32.71 17.38 0.55
CA LEU A 326 33.15 16.82 1.84
C LEU A 326 34.40 15.97 1.61
#